data_AF-A0A560J438-F1
#
_entry.id   AF-A0A560J438-F1
#
_cell.length_a   1.000
_cell.length_b   1.000
_cell.length_c   1.000
_cell.angle_alpha   90.00
_cell.angle_beta   90.00
_cell.angle_gamma   90.00
#
_symmetry.space_group_name_H-M   'P 1'
#
loop_
_entity.id
_entity.type
_entity.pdbx_description
1 polymer ?
#
loop_
_entity_poly.entity_id
_entity_poly.type
_entity_poly.pdbx_seq_one_letter_code
_entity_poly.pdbx_strand_id
1 'polypeptide(L)'
;MRDVLGLGSSTAKPYEIWQAFVTEFAATDKPDTGLMGGFLTGLQKRDATLTNKMLDEAVEHPSVGVYFPHLQARVTVDVQGVRRLRRALEVGNADITLYYALGYGRASDDVPGPQFRDLLLAIASKPGGLTVALEILSMRLVANGIDKREPVPEVAETGRVLLDAFEFHEKNGRTDREDRELGRIAQVSLSGDEGVPIVRRIIRKMMAAVGRYDIHAYDQDDLVTGLLRVHPKVVLDEAFSGDAKARGKAVQAFVGFQRFHKNPLDVVPDDVLLAWCDADPAVRYPLMAASAGLFKRPANNEPHEWLPLASKPLYKAPDPHAALNEIVRRLRPWSWSGSLATKLEERLKLLEQLPADHTPELANALNKAKTDLQESIAKERKNEAAESRARGGRFED
;
A
#
# COMPACT_ATOMS: atom_id res chain seq x y z
N MET A 1 21.64 -13.51 -23.70
CA MET A 1 20.27 -13.14 -24.17
C MET A 1 20.24 -12.68 -25.64
N ARG A 2 21.20 -11.88 -26.13
CA ARG A 2 21.26 -11.47 -27.55
C ARG A 2 21.38 -12.64 -28.53
N ASP A 3 22.17 -13.66 -28.20
CA ASP A 3 22.41 -14.80 -29.10
C ASP A 3 21.17 -15.70 -29.31
N VAL A 4 20.31 -15.80 -28.28
CA VAL A 4 19.10 -16.62 -28.31
C VAL A 4 17.96 -15.95 -29.08
N LEU A 5 17.83 -14.62 -28.94
CA LEU A 5 16.95 -13.83 -29.81
C LEU A 5 17.37 -13.97 -31.27
N GLY A 6 18.69 -13.97 -31.52
CA GLY A 6 19.28 -14.22 -32.83
C GLY A 6 18.89 -15.59 -33.41
N LEU A 7 18.88 -16.65 -32.60
CA LEU A 7 18.55 -18.00 -33.02
C LEU A 7 17.12 -18.13 -33.57
N GLY A 8 16.13 -17.62 -32.83
CA GLY A 8 14.72 -17.65 -33.26
C GLY A 8 14.46 -16.87 -34.55
N SER A 9 15.20 -15.77 -34.73
CA SER A 9 15.07 -14.90 -35.92
C SER A 9 15.79 -15.41 -37.18
N SER A 10 16.83 -16.24 -37.04
CA SER A 10 17.75 -16.57 -38.14
C SER A 10 17.73 -18.05 -38.59
N THR A 11 17.25 -18.97 -37.76
CA THR A 11 17.29 -20.41 -38.09
C THR A 11 16.39 -20.81 -39.26
N ALA A 12 16.91 -21.63 -40.17
CA ALA A 12 16.14 -22.20 -41.28
C ALA A 12 15.13 -23.28 -40.86
N LYS A 13 15.28 -23.86 -39.66
CA LYS A 13 14.49 -25.00 -39.16
C LYS A 13 13.90 -24.74 -37.76
N PRO A 14 13.07 -23.70 -37.59
CA PRO A 14 12.55 -23.29 -36.29
C PRO A 14 11.77 -24.40 -35.57
N TYR A 15 11.00 -25.20 -36.29
CA TYR A 15 10.21 -26.28 -35.69
C TYR A 15 11.07 -27.42 -35.15
N GLU A 16 12.14 -27.81 -35.85
CA GLU A 16 13.08 -28.83 -35.36
C GLU A 16 13.79 -28.36 -34.07
N ILE A 17 14.20 -27.10 -34.02
CA ILE A 17 14.83 -26.51 -32.82
C ILE A 17 13.83 -26.47 -31.65
N TRP A 18 12.59 -26.07 -31.90
CA TRP A 18 11.55 -26.07 -30.87
C TRP A 18 11.34 -27.48 -30.28
N GLN A 19 11.23 -28.51 -31.11
CA GLN A 19 11.06 -29.89 -30.65
C GLN A 19 12.29 -30.38 -29.85
N ALA A 20 13.50 -29.98 -30.25
CA ALA A 20 14.71 -30.26 -29.47
C ALA A 20 14.66 -29.58 -28.09
N PHE A 21 14.21 -28.32 -28.00
CA PHE A 21 14.00 -27.65 -26.72
C PHE A 21 12.95 -28.35 -25.89
N VAL A 22 11.78 -28.70 -26.45
CA VAL A 22 10.72 -29.42 -25.72
C VAL A 22 11.24 -30.74 -25.15
N THR A 23 12.04 -31.48 -25.93
CA THR A 23 12.63 -32.77 -25.50
C THR A 23 13.60 -32.58 -24.33
N GLU A 24 14.54 -31.64 -24.45
CA GLU A 24 15.52 -31.36 -23.39
C GLU A 24 14.86 -30.80 -22.13
N PHE A 25 13.88 -29.93 -22.31
CA PHE A 25 13.08 -29.33 -21.24
C PHE A 25 12.33 -30.40 -20.46
N ALA A 26 11.77 -31.41 -21.14
CA ALA A 26 11.11 -32.54 -20.51
C ALA A 26 12.06 -33.49 -19.75
N ALA A 27 13.34 -33.53 -20.14
CA ALA A 27 14.37 -34.36 -19.50
C ALA A 27 15.06 -33.68 -18.30
N THR A 28 14.83 -32.38 -18.09
CA THR A 28 15.52 -31.56 -17.08
C THR A 28 14.63 -31.30 -15.87
N ASP A 29 15.16 -31.48 -14.65
CA ASP A 29 14.42 -31.26 -13.38
C ASP A 29 14.05 -29.79 -13.12
N LYS A 30 14.91 -28.85 -13.54
CA LYS A 30 14.69 -27.39 -13.43
C LYS A 30 15.04 -26.67 -14.73
N PRO A 31 14.18 -26.80 -15.75
CA PRO A 31 14.50 -26.31 -17.07
C PRO A 31 14.48 -24.77 -17.12
N ASP A 32 15.42 -24.18 -17.86
CA ASP A 32 15.48 -22.73 -18.06
C ASP A 32 14.46 -22.27 -19.11
N THR A 33 13.44 -21.54 -18.66
CA THR A 33 12.41 -20.94 -19.53
C THR A 33 12.93 -19.75 -20.34
N GLY A 34 14.07 -19.17 -19.97
CA GLY A 34 14.66 -18.02 -20.64
C GLY A 34 15.10 -18.32 -22.07
N LEU A 35 15.66 -19.52 -22.31
CA LEU A 35 16.11 -19.93 -23.65
C LEU A 35 14.93 -20.09 -24.61
N MET A 36 13.92 -20.87 -24.23
CA MET A 36 12.70 -21.04 -25.02
C MET A 36 11.97 -19.72 -25.23
N GLY A 37 11.87 -18.90 -24.18
CA GLY A 37 11.26 -17.57 -24.25
C GLY A 37 11.95 -16.64 -25.24
N GLY A 38 13.29 -16.59 -25.21
CA GLY A 38 14.08 -15.80 -26.15
C GLY A 38 13.93 -16.29 -27.59
N PHE A 39 13.89 -17.60 -27.80
CA PHE A 39 13.65 -18.21 -29.11
C PHE A 39 12.27 -17.82 -29.66
N LEU A 40 11.21 -17.97 -28.86
CA LEU A 40 9.85 -17.60 -29.23
C LEU A 40 9.73 -16.10 -29.54
N THR A 41 10.38 -15.25 -28.75
CA THR A 41 10.43 -13.79 -28.99
C THR A 41 11.06 -13.46 -30.35
N GLY A 42 12.18 -14.11 -30.67
CA GLY A 42 12.86 -13.95 -31.95
C GLY A 42 12.03 -14.46 -33.12
N LEU A 43 11.38 -15.62 -32.95
CA LEU A 43 10.56 -16.26 -33.97
C LEU A 43 9.29 -15.46 -34.27
N GLN A 44 8.61 -14.91 -33.27
CA GLN A 44 7.36 -14.15 -33.45
C GLN A 44 7.52 -12.98 -34.43
N LYS A 45 8.69 -12.33 -34.42
CA LYS A 45 9.00 -11.22 -35.33
C LYS A 45 9.08 -11.64 -36.80
N ARG A 46 9.38 -12.91 -37.05
CA ARG A 46 9.57 -13.47 -38.40
C ARG A 46 8.36 -14.28 -38.86
N ASP A 47 7.80 -15.11 -37.99
CA ASP A 47 6.75 -16.07 -38.31
C ASP A 47 5.82 -16.25 -37.11
N ALA A 48 4.90 -15.30 -36.94
CA ALA A 48 3.92 -15.32 -35.86
C ALA A 48 2.97 -16.53 -35.95
N THR A 49 2.68 -17.04 -37.15
CA THR A 49 1.83 -18.21 -37.35
C THR A 49 2.48 -19.45 -36.77
N LEU A 50 3.76 -19.68 -37.05
CA LEU A 50 4.49 -20.80 -36.48
C LEU A 50 4.68 -20.66 -34.97
N THR A 51 4.98 -19.46 -34.46
CA THR A 51 5.02 -19.21 -33.01
C THR A 51 3.69 -19.56 -32.35
N ASN A 52 2.57 -19.16 -32.94
CA ASN A 52 1.24 -19.47 -32.44
C ASN A 52 0.99 -20.98 -32.40
N LYS A 53 1.33 -21.70 -33.48
CA LYS A 53 1.22 -23.17 -33.52
C LYS A 53 2.02 -23.83 -32.39
N MET A 54 3.27 -23.41 -32.18
CA MET A 54 4.12 -23.97 -31.11
C MET A 54 3.55 -23.71 -29.72
N LEU A 55 2.98 -22.53 -29.48
CA LEU A 55 2.33 -22.20 -28.21
C LEU A 55 1.01 -22.96 -28.02
N ASP A 56 0.24 -23.18 -29.08
CA ASP A 56 -0.96 -24.03 -29.03
C ASP A 56 -0.60 -25.48 -28.66
N GLU A 57 0.52 -26.02 -29.16
CA GLU A 57 1.02 -27.35 -28.77
C GLU A 57 1.56 -27.37 -27.34
N ALA A 58 2.20 -26.27 -26.89
CA ALA A 58 2.83 -26.18 -25.57
C ALA A 58 1.81 -26.17 -24.42
N VAL A 59 0.62 -25.60 -24.63
CA VAL A 59 -0.35 -25.32 -23.54
C VAL A 59 -0.82 -26.57 -22.82
N GLU A 60 -0.96 -27.69 -23.53
CA GLU A 60 -1.39 -28.98 -22.97
C GLU A 60 -0.23 -29.98 -22.81
N HIS A 61 0.99 -29.60 -23.19
CA HIS A 61 2.14 -30.50 -23.11
C HIS A 61 2.47 -30.81 -21.63
N PRO A 62 2.69 -32.08 -21.23
CA PRO A 62 2.89 -32.45 -19.82
C PRO A 62 4.03 -31.69 -19.12
N SER A 63 5.20 -31.58 -19.75
CA SER A 63 6.36 -30.89 -19.15
C SER A 63 6.38 -29.37 -19.41
N VAL A 64 6.16 -28.96 -20.66
CA VAL A 64 6.24 -27.54 -21.06
C VAL A 64 5.02 -26.74 -20.59
N GLY A 65 3.84 -27.38 -20.54
CA GLY A 65 2.59 -26.75 -20.11
C GLY A 65 2.64 -26.24 -18.67
N VAL A 66 3.45 -26.87 -17.82
CA VAL A 66 3.69 -26.42 -16.43
C VAL A 66 4.26 -24.99 -16.41
N TYR A 67 5.06 -24.60 -17.41
CA TYR A 67 5.69 -23.27 -17.49
C TYR A 67 5.01 -22.35 -18.50
N PHE A 68 3.85 -22.76 -19.03
CA PHE A 68 3.19 -22.07 -20.12
C PHE A 68 2.94 -20.57 -19.88
N PRO A 69 2.49 -20.11 -18.69
CA PRO A 69 2.29 -18.68 -18.45
C PRO A 69 3.54 -17.84 -18.67
N HIS A 70 4.73 -18.35 -18.28
CA HIS A 70 5.99 -17.68 -18.55
C HIS A 70 6.31 -17.64 -20.04
N LEU A 71 6.10 -18.73 -20.77
CA LEU A 71 6.39 -18.79 -22.21
C LEU A 71 5.49 -17.82 -23.00
N GLN A 72 4.19 -17.81 -22.70
CA GLN A 72 3.25 -16.89 -23.34
C GLN A 72 3.55 -15.42 -23.00
N ALA A 73 4.04 -15.13 -21.78
CA ALA A 73 4.43 -13.77 -21.38
C ALA A 73 5.70 -13.24 -22.10
N ARG A 74 6.44 -14.09 -22.83
CA ARG A 74 7.64 -13.67 -23.60
C ARG A 74 7.31 -13.16 -24.99
N VAL A 75 6.10 -13.45 -25.48
CA VAL A 75 5.60 -13.00 -26.77
C VAL A 75 4.40 -12.08 -26.56
N THR A 76 3.95 -11.40 -27.61
CA THR A 76 2.72 -10.59 -27.53
C THR A 76 1.54 -11.43 -27.03
N VAL A 77 0.85 -10.96 -25.99
CA VAL A 77 -0.40 -11.56 -25.48
C VAL A 77 -1.57 -10.93 -26.21
N ASP A 78 -1.88 -11.44 -27.39
CA ASP A 78 -3.06 -11.08 -28.17
C ASP A 78 -4.30 -11.89 -27.74
N VAL A 79 -5.40 -11.81 -28.51
CA VAL A 79 -6.63 -12.58 -28.24
C VAL A 79 -6.38 -14.09 -28.19
N GLN A 80 -5.48 -14.62 -29.02
CA GLN A 80 -5.12 -16.04 -28.98
C GLN A 80 -4.28 -16.35 -27.73
N GLY A 81 -3.35 -15.47 -27.38
CA GLY A 81 -2.55 -15.56 -26.16
C GLY A 81 -3.42 -15.60 -24.90
N VAL A 82 -4.42 -14.72 -24.80
CA VAL A 82 -5.40 -14.74 -23.69
C VAL A 82 -6.17 -16.06 -23.66
N ARG A 83 -6.62 -16.55 -24.82
CA ARG A 83 -7.32 -17.84 -24.92
C ARG A 83 -6.42 -18.99 -24.43
N ARG A 84 -5.14 -19.01 -24.79
CA ARG A 84 -4.19 -20.03 -24.30
C ARG A 84 -3.95 -19.92 -22.80
N LEU A 85 -3.83 -18.70 -22.24
CA LEU A 85 -3.69 -18.50 -20.80
C LEU A 85 -4.92 -19.00 -20.04
N ARG A 86 -6.13 -18.71 -20.54
CA ARG A 86 -7.36 -19.27 -19.96
C ARG A 86 -7.38 -20.80 -20.07
N ARG A 87 -6.95 -21.36 -21.20
CA ARG A 87 -6.83 -22.81 -21.36
C ARG A 87 -5.82 -23.42 -20.38
N ALA A 88 -4.68 -22.79 -20.17
CA ALA A 88 -3.69 -23.23 -19.19
C ALA A 88 -4.24 -23.19 -17.75
N LEU A 89 -5.08 -22.20 -17.39
CA LEU A 89 -5.80 -22.16 -16.11
C LEU A 89 -6.84 -23.28 -15.97
N GLU A 90 -7.50 -23.66 -17.07
CA GLU A 90 -8.47 -24.76 -17.10
C GLU A 90 -7.80 -26.12 -16.96
N VAL A 91 -6.69 -26.34 -17.68
CA VAL A 91 -5.88 -27.56 -17.62
C VAL A 91 -5.25 -27.72 -16.23
N GLY A 92 -4.78 -26.63 -15.62
CA GLY A 92 -4.31 -26.64 -14.24
C GLY A 92 -2.92 -27.27 -14.01
N ASN A 93 -2.14 -27.48 -15.07
CA ASN A 93 -0.76 -28.00 -14.95
C ASN A 93 0.22 -26.97 -14.39
N ALA A 94 -0.01 -25.69 -14.67
CA ALA A 94 0.86 -24.61 -14.21
C ALA A 94 0.47 -24.15 -12.81
N ASP A 95 1.46 -24.01 -11.93
CA ASP A 95 1.27 -23.37 -10.63
C ASP A 95 0.77 -21.92 -10.83
N ILE A 96 -0.18 -21.50 -9.99
CA ILE A 96 -0.83 -20.19 -10.13
C ILE A 96 0.18 -19.04 -10.07
N THR A 97 1.28 -19.20 -9.34
CA THR A 97 2.33 -18.18 -9.21
C THR A 97 3.06 -17.91 -10.52
N LEU A 98 3.05 -18.85 -11.48
CA LEU A 98 3.67 -18.63 -12.78
C LEU A 98 2.96 -17.55 -13.60
N TYR A 99 1.70 -17.23 -13.28
CA TYR A 99 0.97 -16.12 -13.89
C TYR A 99 1.50 -14.76 -13.45
N TYR A 100 2.31 -14.64 -12.38
CA TYR A 100 3.00 -13.40 -12.06
C TYR A 100 3.80 -12.86 -13.25
N ALA A 101 4.27 -13.74 -14.15
CA ALA A 101 4.95 -13.36 -15.38
C ALA A 101 4.19 -12.33 -16.23
N LEU A 102 2.84 -12.32 -16.19
CA LEU A 102 1.99 -11.38 -16.92
C LEU A 102 2.08 -9.94 -16.38
N GLY A 103 2.49 -9.77 -15.13
CA GLY A 103 2.71 -8.47 -14.51
C GLY A 103 4.06 -7.84 -14.89
N TYR A 104 4.98 -8.59 -15.50
CA TYR A 104 6.33 -8.12 -15.78
C TYR A 104 6.63 -8.09 -17.28
N GLY A 105 7.67 -7.33 -17.63
CA GLY A 105 8.15 -7.27 -19.02
C GLY A 105 7.13 -6.69 -20.00
N ARG A 106 6.13 -5.96 -19.52
CA ARG A 106 5.03 -5.37 -20.31
C ARG A 106 4.17 -6.41 -21.04
N ALA A 107 4.18 -7.66 -20.58
CA ALA A 107 3.52 -8.78 -21.24
C ALA A 107 2.01 -8.56 -21.45
N SER A 108 1.35 -7.92 -20.47
CA SER A 108 -0.09 -7.68 -20.52
C SER A 108 -0.48 -6.30 -21.03
N ASP A 109 0.44 -5.41 -21.44
CA ASP A 109 0.17 -4.01 -21.81
C ASP A 109 -0.73 -3.84 -23.04
N ASP A 110 -0.73 -4.80 -23.96
CA ASP A 110 -1.54 -4.73 -25.18
C ASP A 110 -2.83 -5.55 -25.09
N VAL A 111 -3.08 -6.22 -23.95
CA VAL A 111 -4.32 -6.97 -23.74
C VAL A 111 -5.50 -5.98 -23.62
N PRO A 112 -6.58 -6.15 -24.40
CA PRO A 112 -7.77 -5.30 -24.32
C PRO A 112 -8.47 -5.39 -22.96
N GLY A 113 -9.05 -4.28 -22.50
CA GLY A 113 -9.70 -4.15 -21.18
C GLY A 113 -10.62 -5.32 -20.79
N PRO A 114 -11.65 -5.67 -21.61
CA PRO A 114 -12.54 -6.78 -21.30
C PRO A 114 -11.84 -8.13 -21.15
N GLN A 115 -10.88 -8.42 -22.05
CA GLN A 115 -10.13 -9.67 -22.02
C GLN A 115 -9.16 -9.73 -20.83
N PHE A 116 -8.57 -8.59 -20.47
CA PHE A 116 -7.72 -8.46 -19.30
C PHE A 116 -8.51 -8.69 -18.02
N ARG A 117 -9.69 -8.07 -17.87
CA ARG A 117 -10.61 -8.31 -16.75
C ARG A 117 -10.95 -9.79 -16.64
N ASP A 118 -11.48 -10.39 -17.71
CA ASP A 118 -11.96 -11.76 -17.68
C ASP A 118 -10.82 -12.76 -17.37
N LEU A 119 -9.60 -12.48 -17.83
CA LEU A 119 -8.41 -13.26 -17.47
C LEU A 119 -8.05 -13.11 -15.99
N LEU A 120 -7.99 -11.88 -15.46
CA LEU A 120 -7.64 -11.64 -14.06
C LEU A 120 -8.68 -12.23 -13.09
N LEU A 121 -9.97 -12.15 -13.41
CA LEU A 121 -11.02 -12.78 -12.63
C LEU A 121 -10.92 -14.31 -12.67
N ALA A 122 -10.57 -14.89 -13.83
CA ALA A 122 -10.29 -16.31 -13.92
C ALA A 122 -9.08 -16.74 -13.08
N ILE A 123 -8.00 -15.95 -13.07
CA ILE A 123 -6.83 -16.18 -12.20
C ILE A 123 -7.26 -16.11 -10.73
N ALA A 124 -7.96 -15.04 -10.33
CA ALA A 124 -8.40 -14.82 -8.96
C ALA A 124 -9.32 -15.92 -8.42
N SER A 125 -10.06 -16.60 -9.29
CA SER A 125 -10.94 -17.73 -8.92
C SER A 125 -10.18 -18.99 -8.49
N LYS A 126 -8.88 -19.09 -8.76
CA LYS A 126 -8.05 -20.24 -8.38
C LYS A 126 -7.46 -20.05 -6.98
N PRO A 127 -7.18 -21.15 -6.23
CA PRO A 127 -6.48 -21.06 -4.95
C PRO A 127 -5.15 -20.29 -5.08
N GLY A 128 -4.94 -19.27 -4.24
CA GLY A 128 -3.76 -18.39 -4.28
C GLY A 128 -3.74 -17.37 -5.43
N GLY A 129 -4.73 -17.39 -6.32
CA GLY A 129 -4.75 -16.55 -7.51
C GLY A 129 -5.13 -15.09 -7.28
N LEU A 130 -5.81 -14.77 -6.18
CA LEU A 130 -6.20 -13.39 -5.87
C LEU A 130 -4.98 -12.46 -5.77
N THR A 131 -3.96 -12.86 -5.01
CA THR A 131 -2.70 -12.12 -4.88
C THR A 131 -1.97 -11.97 -6.22
N VAL A 132 -2.03 -13.00 -7.07
CA VAL A 132 -1.46 -12.95 -8.42
C VAL A 132 -2.19 -11.93 -9.30
N ALA A 133 -3.53 -11.94 -9.27
CA ALA A 133 -4.35 -11.03 -10.05
C ALA A 133 -4.18 -9.56 -9.60
N LEU A 134 -4.10 -9.31 -8.28
CA LEU A 134 -3.81 -7.98 -7.73
C LEU A 134 -2.45 -7.46 -8.19
N GLU A 135 -1.42 -8.29 -8.15
CA GLU A 135 -0.08 -7.91 -8.61
C GLU A 135 -0.07 -7.57 -10.12
N ILE A 136 -0.68 -8.42 -10.96
CA ILE A 136 -0.75 -8.17 -12.42
C ILE A 136 -1.51 -6.87 -12.69
N LEU A 137 -2.66 -6.65 -12.04
CA LEU A 137 -3.44 -5.41 -12.17
C LEU A 137 -2.62 -4.19 -11.77
N SER A 138 -1.96 -4.25 -10.61
CA SER A 138 -1.12 -3.17 -10.10
C SER A 138 0.02 -2.84 -11.05
N MET A 139 0.67 -3.84 -11.65
CA MET A 139 1.73 -3.62 -12.63
C MET A 139 1.21 -3.01 -13.93
N ARG A 140 0.02 -3.40 -14.39
CA ARG A 140 -0.63 -2.76 -15.55
C ARG A 140 -0.90 -1.28 -15.29
N LEU A 141 -1.32 -0.93 -14.07
CA LEU A 141 -1.51 0.47 -13.65
C LEU A 141 -0.18 1.25 -13.60
N VAL A 142 0.91 0.61 -13.15
CA VAL A 142 2.26 1.23 -13.19
C VAL A 142 2.68 1.52 -14.63
N ALA A 143 2.55 0.56 -15.54
CA ALA A 143 2.90 0.73 -16.95
C ALA A 143 2.07 1.85 -17.60
N ASN A 144 0.76 1.87 -17.36
CA ASN A 144 -0.13 2.94 -17.80
C ASN A 144 0.32 4.31 -17.27
N GLY A 145 0.69 4.42 -15.99
CA GLY A 145 1.18 5.66 -15.39
C GLY A 145 2.49 6.16 -16.03
N ILE A 146 3.44 5.26 -16.32
CA ILE A 146 4.69 5.59 -17.03
C ILE A 146 4.39 6.14 -18.43
N ASP A 147 3.47 5.49 -19.15
CA ASP A 147 3.08 5.88 -20.51
C ASP A 147 2.03 7.00 -20.54
N LYS A 148 1.61 7.53 -19.38
CA LYS A 148 0.53 8.52 -19.23
C LYS A 148 -0.78 8.12 -19.92
N ARG A 149 -1.12 6.84 -19.85
CA ARG A 149 -2.39 6.28 -20.35
C ARG A 149 -3.39 6.20 -19.22
N GLU A 150 -4.59 6.71 -19.47
CA GLU A 150 -5.70 6.54 -18.53
C GLU A 150 -6.15 5.06 -18.48
N PRO A 151 -6.45 4.51 -17.29
CA PRO A 151 -7.04 3.19 -17.17
C PRO A 151 -8.40 3.11 -17.87
N VAL A 152 -8.63 2.04 -18.64
CA VAL A 152 -9.94 1.76 -19.24
C VAL A 152 -10.95 1.29 -18.18
N PRO A 153 -12.27 1.47 -18.40
CA PRO A 153 -13.29 1.16 -17.38
C PRO A 153 -13.22 -0.26 -16.81
N GLU A 154 -12.91 -1.26 -17.64
CA GLU A 154 -12.82 -2.66 -17.24
C GLU A 154 -11.66 -2.92 -16.27
N VAL A 155 -10.59 -2.11 -16.31
CA VAL A 155 -9.49 -2.19 -15.34
C VAL A 155 -9.97 -1.74 -13.96
N ALA A 156 -10.77 -0.67 -13.89
CA ALA A 156 -11.39 -0.20 -12.64
C ALA A 156 -12.43 -1.19 -12.12
N GLU A 157 -13.25 -1.77 -13.01
CA GLU A 157 -14.20 -2.84 -12.66
C GLU A 157 -13.48 -4.06 -12.06
N THR A 158 -12.40 -4.50 -12.70
CA THR A 158 -11.57 -5.60 -12.19
C THR A 158 -11.08 -5.31 -10.78
N GLY A 159 -10.50 -4.11 -10.56
CA GLY A 159 -10.00 -3.73 -9.26
C GLY A 159 -11.09 -3.69 -8.18
N ARG A 160 -12.32 -3.27 -8.52
CA ARG A 160 -13.47 -3.35 -7.59
C ARG A 160 -13.73 -4.78 -7.13
N VAL A 161 -13.81 -5.73 -8.07
CA VAL A 161 -14.07 -7.14 -7.76
C VAL A 161 -12.94 -7.74 -6.92
N LEU A 162 -11.68 -7.50 -7.29
CA LEU A 162 -10.53 -8.05 -6.57
C LEU A 162 -10.39 -7.47 -5.16
N LEU A 163 -10.58 -6.15 -5.00
CA LEU A 163 -10.52 -5.50 -3.69
C LEU A 163 -11.67 -5.95 -2.77
N ASP A 164 -12.84 -6.25 -3.32
CA ASP A 164 -13.97 -6.74 -2.52
C ASP A 164 -13.74 -8.15 -1.97
N ALA A 165 -13.07 -8.99 -2.78
CA ALA A 165 -12.69 -10.35 -2.42
C ALA A 165 -11.46 -10.41 -1.48
N PHE A 166 -10.74 -9.30 -1.29
CA PHE A 166 -9.53 -9.27 -0.48
C PHE A 166 -9.81 -9.49 1.02
N GLU A 167 -8.95 -10.29 1.63
CA GLU A 167 -8.92 -10.56 3.07
C GLU A 167 -7.52 -10.29 3.63
N PHE A 168 -7.49 -9.61 4.77
CA PHE A 168 -6.24 -9.37 5.49
C PHE A 168 -5.74 -10.67 6.11
N HIS A 169 -4.44 -10.87 6.06
CA HIS A 169 -3.77 -12.08 6.55
C HIS A 169 -2.51 -11.70 7.33
N GLU A 170 -1.98 -12.66 8.09
CA GLU A 170 -0.78 -12.46 8.90
C GLU A 170 0.42 -11.99 8.06
N LYS A 171 1.26 -11.16 8.68
CA LYS A 171 2.42 -10.56 8.02
C LYS A 171 3.32 -11.63 7.40
N ASN A 172 3.68 -11.42 6.13
CA ASN A 172 4.62 -12.25 5.39
C ASN A 172 5.57 -11.39 4.54
N GLY A 173 6.47 -12.01 3.78
CA GLY A 173 7.46 -11.31 2.96
C GLY A 173 6.86 -10.45 1.82
N ARG A 174 5.55 -10.50 1.59
CA ARG A 174 4.84 -9.71 0.57
C ARG A 174 4.04 -8.54 1.14
N THR A 175 3.86 -8.44 2.45
CA THR A 175 2.94 -7.46 3.06
C THR A 175 3.18 -6.02 2.59
N ASP A 176 4.41 -5.51 2.65
CA ASP A 176 4.74 -4.13 2.23
C ASP A 176 4.46 -3.88 0.73
N ARG A 177 4.61 -4.94 -0.08
CA ARG A 177 4.35 -4.87 -1.51
C ARG A 177 2.85 -4.87 -1.77
N GLU A 178 2.12 -5.74 -1.09
CA GLU A 178 0.68 -5.87 -1.22
C GLU A 178 -0.03 -4.58 -0.81
N ASP A 179 0.38 -3.92 0.27
CA ASP A 179 -0.19 -2.64 0.70
C ASP A 179 -0.09 -1.56 -0.41
N ARG A 180 1.09 -1.42 -1.03
CA ARG A 180 1.30 -0.54 -2.20
C ARG A 180 0.41 -0.89 -3.38
N GLU A 181 0.24 -2.18 -3.65
CA GLU A 181 -0.60 -2.67 -4.74
C GLU A 181 -2.07 -2.33 -4.47
N LEU A 182 -2.56 -2.62 -3.26
CA LEU A 182 -3.93 -2.33 -2.83
C LEU A 182 -4.22 -0.81 -2.86
N GLY A 183 -3.32 0.02 -2.34
CA GLY A 183 -3.46 1.48 -2.36
C GLY A 183 -3.55 2.05 -3.78
N ARG A 184 -2.74 1.55 -4.71
CA ARG A 184 -2.80 1.95 -6.13
C ARG A 184 -4.11 1.51 -6.79
N ILE A 185 -4.51 0.27 -6.58
CA ILE A 185 -5.74 -0.27 -7.18
C ILE A 185 -6.96 0.47 -6.62
N ALA A 186 -6.98 0.78 -5.32
CA ALA A 186 -8.07 1.51 -4.67
C ALA A 186 -8.27 2.89 -5.30
N GLN A 187 -7.19 3.66 -5.54
CA GLN A 187 -7.29 4.99 -6.15
C GLN A 187 -7.95 4.95 -7.53
N VAL A 188 -7.57 4.00 -8.36
CA VAL A 188 -8.11 3.88 -9.73
C VAL A 188 -9.52 3.30 -9.72
N SER A 189 -9.79 2.33 -8.86
CA SER A 189 -10.97 1.47 -8.97
C SER A 189 -12.15 1.96 -8.15
N LEU A 190 -11.90 2.76 -7.10
CA LEU A 190 -12.89 3.16 -6.10
C LEU A 190 -13.18 4.67 -6.09
N SER A 191 -12.95 5.41 -7.18
CA SER A 191 -13.19 6.86 -7.22
C SER A 191 -14.68 7.26 -7.32
N GLY A 192 -15.54 6.39 -7.85
CA GLY A 192 -16.97 6.68 -8.05
C GLY A 192 -17.88 6.07 -6.97
N ASP A 193 -19.18 6.36 -7.03
CA ASP A 193 -20.18 5.90 -6.04
C ASP A 193 -20.21 4.37 -5.85
N GLU A 194 -19.88 3.60 -6.91
CA GLU A 194 -19.74 2.14 -6.85
C GLU A 194 -18.63 1.69 -5.88
N GLY A 195 -17.63 2.54 -5.64
CA GLY A 195 -16.50 2.27 -4.75
C GLY A 195 -16.86 2.41 -3.27
N VAL A 196 -17.80 3.28 -2.93
CA VAL A 196 -18.22 3.58 -1.54
C VAL A 196 -18.53 2.32 -0.71
N PRO A 197 -19.38 1.37 -1.15
CA PRO A 197 -19.66 0.16 -0.37
C PRO A 197 -18.41 -0.72 -0.15
N ILE A 198 -17.50 -0.75 -1.12
CA ILE A 198 -16.24 -1.52 -1.04
C ILE A 198 -15.29 -0.86 -0.04
N VAL A 199 -15.12 0.47 -0.10
CA VAL A 199 -14.32 1.25 0.87
C VAL A 199 -14.78 0.95 2.30
N ARG A 200 -16.09 1.00 2.55
CA ARG A 200 -16.65 0.71 3.88
C ARG A 200 -16.28 -0.70 4.36
N ARG A 201 -16.41 -1.71 3.48
CA ARG A 201 -16.04 -3.10 3.81
C ARG A 201 -14.56 -3.24 4.10
N ILE A 202 -13.68 -2.66 3.28
CA ILE A 202 -12.22 -2.71 3.49
C ILE A 202 -11.85 -2.11 4.84
N ILE A 203 -12.33 -0.90 5.16
CA ILE A 203 -12.05 -0.25 6.44
C ILE A 203 -12.55 -1.08 7.62
N ARG A 204 -13.77 -1.65 7.55
CA ARG A 204 -14.28 -2.54 8.60
C ARG A 204 -13.41 -3.78 8.78
N LYS A 205 -13.05 -4.47 7.70
CA LYS A 205 -12.18 -5.66 7.73
C LYS A 205 -10.82 -5.32 8.34
N MET A 206 -10.21 -4.21 7.90
CA MET A 206 -8.91 -3.74 8.40
C MET A 206 -8.96 -3.41 9.89
N MET A 207 -9.94 -2.61 10.33
CA MET A 207 -10.08 -2.23 11.74
C MET A 207 -10.36 -3.44 12.64
N ALA A 208 -11.11 -4.43 12.15
CA ALA A 208 -11.33 -5.68 12.85
C ALA A 208 -10.04 -6.51 12.96
N ALA A 209 -9.27 -6.65 11.88
CA ALA A 209 -8.00 -7.37 11.85
C ALA A 209 -6.94 -6.72 12.77
N VAL A 210 -6.80 -5.40 12.72
CA VAL A 210 -5.96 -4.64 13.67
C VAL A 210 -6.43 -4.86 15.11
N GLY A 211 -7.74 -4.84 15.34
CA GLY A 211 -8.34 -5.04 16.66
C GLY A 211 -8.15 -6.45 17.23
N ARG A 212 -7.93 -7.47 16.38
CA ARG A 212 -7.59 -8.85 16.74
C ARG A 212 -6.09 -9.11 16.79
N TYR A 213 -5.26 -8.15 16.40
CA TYR A 213 -3.81 -8.29 16.24
C TYR A 213 -3.36 -9.23 15.11
N ASP A 214 -4.23 -9.51 14.13
CA ASP A 214 -3.89 -10.32 12.96
C ASP A 214 -2.91 -9.57 12.03
N ILE A 215 -3.02 -8.24 12.01
CA ILE A 215 -2.17 -7.33 11.22
C ILE A 215 -1.74 -6.13 12.05
N HIS A 216 -0.69 -5.45 11.61
CA HIS A 216 -0.25 -4.18 12.17
C HIS A 216 -0.75 -3.01 11.33
N ALA A 217 -1.27 -1.97 11.99
CA ALA A 217 -1.72 -0.76 11.32
C ALA A 217 -0.60 -0.13 10.48
N TYR A 218 0.63 -0.03 11.00
CA TYR A 218 1.75 0.60 10.29
C TYR A 218 2.18 -0.09 9.00
N ASP A 219 1.67 -1.29 8.69
CA ASP A 219 1.93 -2.01 7.44
C ASP A 219 0.84 -1.74 6.37
N GLN A 220 -0.13 -0.84 6.64
CA GLN A 220 -1.32 -0.62 5.82
C GLN A 220 -1.50 0.86 5.39
N ASP A 221 -0.42 1.64 5.38
CA ASP A 221 -0.49 3.08 5.16
C ASP A 221 -0.78 3.45 3.70
N ASP A 222 -0.27 2.69 2.71
CA ASP A 222 -0.52 2.95 1.29
C ASP A 222 -1.99 2.66 0.91
N LEU A 223 -2.58 1.57 1.42
CA LEU A 223 -3.99 1.27 1.23
C LEU A 223 -4.87 2.38 1.81
N VAL A 224 -4.66 2.76 3.07
CA VAL A 224 -5.46 3.81 3.72
C VAL A 224 -5.29 5.15 3.01
N THR A 225 -4.07 5.48 2.58
CA THR A 225 -3.79 6.66 1.76
C THR A 225 -4.60 6.63 0.46
N GLY A 226 -4.63 5.48 -0.23
CA GLY A 226 -5.39 5.31 -1.46
C GLY A 226 -6.90 5.52 -1.27
N LEU A 227 -7.47 4.97 -0.19
CA LEU A 227 -8.88 5.12 0.15
C LEU A 227 -9.23 6.57 0.53
N LEU A 228 -8.36 7.25 1.28
CA LEU A 228 -8.55 8.65 1.67
C LEU A 228 -8.52 9.62 0.49
N ARG A 229 -7.75 9.32 -0.57
CA ARG A 229 -7.73 10.14 -1.79
C ARG A 229 -9.06 10.12 -2.55
N VAL A 230 -9.78 9.00 -2.51
CA VAL A 230 -11.02 8.82 -3.28
C VAL A 230 -12.27 9.14 -2.46
N HIS A 231 -12.31 8.71 -1.19
CA HIS A 231 -13.50 8.83 -0.35
C HIS A 231 -13.14 9.20 1.10
N PRO A 232 -12.55 10.38 1.34
CA PRO A 232 -12.02 10.76 2.65
C PRO A 232 -13.09 10.73 3.75
N LYS A 233 -14.27 11.32 3.50
CA LYS A 233 -15.37 11.34 4.48
C LYS A 233 -15.87 9.93 4.81
N VAL A 234 -15.99 9.05 3.81
CA VAL A 234 -16.45 7.66 4.02
C VAL A 234 -15.45 6.88 4.87
N VAL A 235 -14.15 7.02 4.60
CA VAL A 235 -13.10 6.36 5.38
C VAL A 235 -13.13 6.84 6.83
N LEU A 236 -13.21 8.16 7.04
CA LEU A 236 -13.25 8.75 8.39
C LEU A 236 -14.50 8.34 9.15
N ASP A 237 -15.68 8.42 8.53
CA ASP A 237 -16.94 8.01 9.14
C ASP A 237 -16.92 6.53 9.55
N GLU A 238 -16.40 5.67 8.69
CA GLU A 238 -16.36 4.24 8.94
C GLU A 238 -15.32 3.86 10.01
N ALA A 239 -14.11 4.41 9.91
CA ALA A 239 -13.02 4.08 10.84
C ALA A 239 -13.29 4.59 12.25
N PHE A 240 -13.90 5.77 12.40
CA PHE A 240 -14.23 6.38 13.69
C PHE A 240 -15.68 6.13 14.15
N SER A 241 -16.35 5.15 13.54
CA SER A 241 -17.68 4.71 13.98
C SER A 241 -17.64 3.98 15.33
N GLY A 242 -18.82 3.78 15.93
CA GLY A 242 -18.96 3.04 17.19
C GLY A 242 -18.79 3.91 18.44
N ASP A 243 -18.56 3.24 19.58
CA ASP A 243 -18.44 3.87 20.90
C ASP A 243 -17.04 4.48 21.15
N ALA A 244 -16.85 5.10 22.32
CA ALA A 244 -15.57 5.71 22.70
C ALA A 244 -14.40 4.72 22.69
N LYS A 245 -14.64 3.43 22.99
CA LYS A 245 -13.61 2.39 22.99
C LYS A 245 -13.18 2.04 21.57
N ALA A 246 -14.15 1.89 20.65
CA ALA A 246 -13.88 1.65 19.23
C ALA A 246 -13.10 2.83 18.63
N ARG A 247 -13.53 4.06 18.90
CA ARG A 247 -12.84 5.28 18.48
C ARG A 247 -11.42 5.39 19.03
N GLY A 248 -11.21 5.02 20.29
CA GLY A 248 -9.86 4.95 20.88
C GLY A 248 -8.93 3.98 20.14
N LYS A 249 -9.44 2.81 19.73
CA LYS A 249 -8.68 1.86 18.89
C LYS A 249 -8.40 2.44 17.50
N ALA A 250 -9.37 3.15 16.90
CA ALA A 250 -9.17 3.83 15.63
C ALA A 250 -8.07 4.90 15.71
N VAL A 251 -8.08 5.73 16.76
CA VAL A 251 -7.00 6.70 17.02
C VAL A 251 -5.64 5.99 17.12
N GLN A 252 -5.56 4.87 17.84
CA GLN A 252 -4.31 4.10 17.93
C GLN A 252 -3.85 3.56 16.57
N ALA A 253 -4.77 3.09 15.72
CA ALA A 253 -4.44 2.65 14.37
C ALA A 253 -3.90 3.80 13.51
N PHE A 254 -4.56 4.96 13.54
CA PHE A 254 -4.14 6.15 12.79
C PHE A 254 -2.79 6.72 13.25
N VAL A 255 -2.53 6.70 14.56
CA VAL A 255 -1.19 7.01 15.10
C VAL A 255 -0.18 5.93 14.67
N GLY A 256 -0.60 4.68 14.58
CA GLY A 256 0.20 3.56 14.08
C GLY A 256 0.71 3.79 12.65
N PHE A 257 -0.16 4.21 11.73
CA PHE A 257 0.23 4.51 10.33
C PHE A 257 1.42 5.49 10.23
N GLN A 258 1.55 6.41 11.19
CA GLN A 258 2.58 7.46 11.22
C GLN A 258 3.95 6.96 11.70
N ARG A 259 4.07 5.71 12.16
CA ARG A 259 5.25 5.26 12.90
C ARG A 259 6.51 5.20 12.04
N PHE A 260 6.39 4.72 10.81
CA PHE A 260 7.50 4.53 9.87
C PHE A 260 7.33 5.29 8.55
N HIS A 261 6.12 5.81 8.29
CA HIS A 261 5.73 6.42 7.03
C HIS A 261 5.01 7.76 7.24
N LYS A 262 4.61 8.43 6.16
CA LYS A 262 3.84 9.68 6.22
C LYS A 262 2.45 9.41 6.79
N ASN A 263 1.82 10.42 7.37
CA ASN A 263 0.46 10.25 7.88
C ASN A 263 -0.51 10.11 6.68
N PRO A 264 -1.33 9.05 6.59
CA PRO A 264 -2.31 8.93 5.53
C PRO A 264 -3.29 10.10 5.47
N LEU A 265 -3.58 10.76 6.61
CA LEU A 265 -4.46 11.93 6.65
C LEU A 265 -3.88 13.17 5.97
N ASP A 266 -2.56 13.22 5.72
CA ASP A 266 -1.93 14.36 5.04
C ASP A 266 -2.37 14.49 3.57
N VAL A 267 -3.02 13.47 3.00
CA VAL A 267 -3.58 13.52 1.64
C VAL A 267 -4.98 14.12 1.59
N VAL A 268 -5.63 14.30 2.74
CA VAL A 268 -6.98 14.86 2.83
C VAL A 268 -6.88 16.39 2.91
N PRO A 269 -7.56 17.14 2.03
CA PRO A 269 -7.59 18.60 2.12
C PRO A 269 -8.12 19.09 3.48
N ASP A 270 -7.50 20.15 4.03
CA ASP A 270 -7.86 20.72 5.33
C ASP A 270 -9.35 21.11 5.41
N ASP A 271 -9.90 21.68 4.34
CA ASP A 271 -11.31 22.07 4.25
C ASP A 271 -12.25 20.85 4.32
N VAL A 272 -11.85 19.72 3.74
CA VAL A 272 -12.60 18.46 3.82
C VAL A 272 -12.56 17.89 5.24
N LEU A 273 -11.40 17.90 5.91
CA LEU A 273 -11.27 17.47 7.32
C LEU A 273 -12.08 18.36 8.26
N LEU A 274 -12.02 19.68 8.07
CA LEU A 274 -12.77 20.63 8.86
C LEU A 274 -14.28 20.49 8.65
N ALA A 275 -14.73 20.31 7.41
CA ALA A 275 -16.14 20.04 7.12
C ALA A 275 -16.61 18.70 7.72
N TRP A 276 -15.74 17.69 7.76
CA TRP A 276 -16.02 16.45 8.49
C TRP A 276 -16.19 16.72 9.99
N CYS A 277 -15.30 17.52 10.60
CA CYS A 277 -15.39 17.88 12.01
C CYS A 277 -16.66 18.69 12.34
N ASP A 278 -17.02 19.65 11.50
CA ASP A 278 -18.17 20.54 11.71
C ASP A 278 -19.52 19.80 11.75
N ALA A 279 -19.60 18.59 11.18
CA ALA A 279 -20.81 17.77 11.21
C ALA A 279 -21.10 17.12 12.58
N ASP A 280 -20.08 16.90 13.40
CA ASP A 280 -20.23 16.49 14.81
C ASP A 280 -19.05 17.03 15.64
N PRO A 281 -19.07 18.33 15.97
CA PRO A 281 -17.90 19.03 16.50
C PRO A 281 -17.41 18.47 17.85
N ALA A 282 -18.33 18.02 18.70
CA ALA A 282 -17.98 17.50 20.02
C ALA A 282 -17.20 16.18 19.94
N VAL A 283 -17.49 15.35 18.92
CA VAL A 283 -16.82 14.06 18.74
C VAL A 283 -15.61 14.18 17.83
N ARG A 284 -15.73 14.90 16.70
CA ARG A 284 -14.76 14.80 15.59
C ARG A 284 -13.56 15.71 15.73
N TYR A 285 -13.67 16.88 16.37
CA TYR A 285 -12.49 17.72 16.65
C TYR A 285 -11.47 17.05 17.58
N PRO A 286 -11.87 16.38 18.68
CA PRO A 286 -10.95 15.57 19.47
C PRO A 286 -10.29 14.44 18.67
N LEU A 287 -11.05 13.74 17.82
CA LEU A 287 -10.50 12.67 16.97
C LEU A 287 -9.48 13.19 15.96
N MET A 288 -9.77 14.32 15.32
CA MET A 288 -8.83 15.00 14.42
C MET A 288 -7.57 15.41 15.17
N ALA A 289 -7.70 16.04 16.34
CA ALA A 289 -6.56 16.44 17.16
C ALA A 289 -5.67 15.22 17.55
N ALA A 290 -6.30 14.09 17.82
CA ALA A 290 -5.62 12.85 18.19
C ALA A 290 -4.94 12.12 17.02
N SER A 291 -5.36 12.34 15.78
CA SER A 291 -4.95 11.52 14.62
C SER A 291 -4.34 12.28 13.43
N ALA A 292 -4.71 13.52 13.15
CA ALA A 292 -4.24 14.26 11.97
C ALA A 292 -2.76 14.68 12.06
N GLY A 293 -2.10 15.00 10.95
CA GLY A 293 -0.79 15.63 11.00
C GLY A 293 -0.95 17.05 11.56
N LEU A 294 -0.47 17.31 12.79
CA LEU A 294 -0.59 18.65 13.38
C LEU A 294 0.70 19.44 13.34
N PHE A 295 1.84 18.76 13.29
CA PHE A 295 3.14 19.41 13.18
C PHE A 295 4.05 18.54 12.33
N LYS A 296 5.02 19.19 11.69
CA LYS A 296 6.02 18.53 10.85
C LYS A 296 7.41 18.94 11.29
N ARG A 297 8.41 18.22 10.77
CA ARG A 297 9.81 18.62 10.82
C ARG A 297 10.28 18.80 9.37
N PRO A 298 10.60 20.02 8.91
CA PRO A 298 10.92 20.22 7.50
C PRO A 298 12.23 19.52 7.09
N ALA A 299 13.23 19.49 7.98
CA ALA A 299 14.48 18.75 7.79
C ALA A 299 15.01 18.14 9.10
N ASN A 300 15.93 17.16 9.00
CA ASN A 300 16.43 16.37 10.14
C ASN A 300 17.13 17.16 11.26
N ASN A 301 17.45 18.44 11.04
CA ASN A 301 18.05 19.34 12.03
C ASN A 301 17.24 20.62 12.26
N GLU A 302 16.07 20.75 11.63
CA GLU A 302 15.23 21.92 11.79
C GLU A 302 14.25 21.74 12.97
N PRO A 303 13.82 22.84 13.59
CA PRO A 303 12.75 22.82 14.58
C PRO A 303 11.46 22.22 13.99
N HIS A 304 10.58 21.77 14.88
CA HIS A 304 9.25 21.38 14.45
C HIS A 304 8.39 22.62 14.26
N GLU A 305 7.43 22.53 13.35
CA GLU A 305 6.52 23.61 13.00
C GLU A 305 5.09 23.11 13.01
N TRP A 306 4.17 23.93 13.53
CA TRP A 306 2.74 23.66 13.45
C TRP A 306 2.26 23.72 12.00
N LEU A 307 1.38 22.81 11.64
CA LEU A 307 0.59 22.89 10.41
C LEU A 307 -0.61 23.84 10.64
N PRO A 308 -1.13 24.49 9.59
CA PRO A 308 -2.28 25.40 9.72
C PRO A 308 -3.51 24.78 10.41
N LEU A 309 -3.65 23.46 10.31
CA LEU A 309 -4.73 22.68 10.93
C LEU A 309 -4.63 22.61 12.46
N ALA A 310 -3.43 22.76 13.05
CA ALA A 310 -3.17 22.52 14.47
C ALA A 310 -3.98 23.39 15.44
N SER A 311 -4.22 24.65 15.07
CA SER A 311 -4.96 25.58 15.92
C SER A 311 -6.47 25.48 15.72
N LYS A 312 -6.95 24.91 14.61
CA LYS A 312 -8.39 24.85 14.27
C LYS A 312 -9.25 24.16 15.34
N PRO A 313 -8.85 23.02 15.93
CA PRO A 313 -9.59 22.43 17.05
C PRO A 313 -9.82 23.40 18.22
N LEU A 314 -8.85 24.27 18.51
CA LEU A 314 -8.91 25.16 19.66
C LEU A 314 -9.94 26.28 19.51
N TYR A 315 -10.25 26.66 18.26
CA TYR A 315 -11.22 27.72 17.95
C TYR A 315 -12.60 27.19 17.59
N LYS A 316 -12.69 25.96 17.08
CA LYS A 316 -13.93 25.42 16.52
C LYS A 316 -14.56 24.30 17.34
N ALA A 317 -13.80 23.63 18.23
CA ALA A 317 -14.37 22.61 19.08
C ALA A 317 -15.28 23.23 20.16
N PRO A 318 -16.41 22.60 20.49
CA PRO A 318 -17.23 23.01 21.65
C PRO A 318 -16.48 22.91 22.98
N ASP A 319 -15.52 21.99 23.06
CA ASP A 319 -14.57 21.83 24.17
C ASP A 319 -13.13 21.98 23.66
N PRO A 320 -12.58 23.21 23.65
CA PRO A 320 -11.19 23.47 23.29
C PRO A 320 -10.18 22.78 24.21
N HIS A 321 -10.54 22.46 25.46
CA HIS A 321 -9.65 21.82 26.41
C HIS A 321 -9.40 20.36 26.05
N ALA A 322 -10.45 19.63 25.65
CA ALA A 322 -10.30 18.26 25.15
C ALA A 322 -9.37 18.19 23.94
N ALA A 323 -9.51 19.13 23.00
CA ALA A 323 -8.63 19.21 21.85
C ALA A 323 -7.18 19.56 22.23
N LEU A 324 -6.98 20.54 23.12
CA LEU A 324 -5.65 20.90 23.62
C LEU A 324 -4.96 19.70 24.30
N ASN A 325 -5.70 18.93 25.11
CA ASN A 325 -5.16 17.75 25.78
C ASN A 325 -4.63 16.71 24.78
N GLU A 326 -5.35 16.47 23.68
CA GLU A 326 -4.87 15.57 22.62
C GLU A 326 -3.62 16.11 21.91
N ILE A 327 -3.57 17.43 21.64
CA ILE A 327 -2.39 18.07 21.05
C ILE A 327 -1.17 17.90 21.96
N VAL A 328 -1.31 18.22 23.25
CA VAL A 328 -0.24 18.12 24.25
C VAL A 328 0.23 16.67 24.41
N ARG A 329 -0.70 15.71 24.47
CA ARG A 329 -0.37 14.29 24.55
C ARG A 329 0.55 13.83 23.42
N ARG A 330 0.37 14.38 22.21
CA ARG A 330 1.15 14.03 21.01
C ARG A 330 2.52 14.68 20.93
N LEU A 331 2.80 15.69 21.75
CA LEU A 331 4.12 16.29 21.82
C LEU A 331 5.16 15.34 22.41
N ARG A 332 4.75 14.39 23.26
CA ARG A 332 5.66 13.38 23.79
C ARG A 332 5.94 12.29 22.76
N PRO A 333 7.21 12.03 22.39
CA PRO A 333 7.53 10.97 21.46
C PRO A 333 7.27 9.59 22.09
N TRP A 334 6.78 8.65 21.27
CA TRP A 334 6.55 7.25 21.67
C TRP A 334 7.82 6.42 21.74
N SER A 335 8.81 6.79 20.92
CA SER A 335 10.14 6.18 20.88
C SER A 335 11.16 7.28 20.60
N TRP A 336 12.35 7.16 21.18
CA TRP A 336 13.41 8.13 21.01
C TRP A 336 14.77 7.44 21.07
N SER A 337 15.73 8.02 20.37
CA SER A 337 17.16 7.81 20.57
C SER A 337 17.78 9.09 21.14
N GLY A 338 18.83 8.92 21.94
CA GLY A 338 19.49 10.03 22.64
C GLY A 338 18.66 10.58 23.80
N SER A 339 18.77 11.89 24.06
CA SER A 339 18.09 12.55 25.17
C SER A 339 16.61 12.80 24.87
N LEU A 340 15.73 12.26 25.72
CA LEU A 340 14.31 12.59 25.72
C LEU A 340 14.09 14.02 26.21
N ALA A 341 14.86 14.48 27.22
CA ALA A 341 14.75 15.84 27.73
C ALA A 341 14.98 16.89 26.62
N THR A 342 15.99 16.71 25.77
CA THR A 342 16.24 17.58 24.62
C THR A 342 15.09 17.56 23.61
N LYS A 343 14.51 16.39 23.32
CA LYS A 343 13.34 16.29 22.42
C LYS A 343 12.12 17.00 23.00
N LEU A 344 11.89 16.88 24.31
CA LEU A 344 10.79 17.57 24.99
C LEU A 344 10.99 19.09 25.03
N GLU A 345 12.22 19.59 25.14
CA GLU A 345 12.52 21.03 25.03
C GLU A 345 12.18 21.60 23.65
N GLU A 346 12.51 20.87 22.57
CA GLU A 346 12.09 21.25 21.21
C GLU A 346 10.55 21.30 21.09
N ARG A 347 9.86 20.39 21.76
CA ARG A 347 8.39 20.32 21.78
C ARG A 347 7.76 21.40 22.63
N LEU A 348 8.41 21.82 23.72
CA LEU A 348 7.99 22.95 24.53
C LEU A 348 8.06 24.24 23.71
N LYS A 349 9.16 24.48 22.98
CA LYS A 349 9.28 25.62 22.06
C LYS A 349 8.16 25.64 21.01
N LEU A 350 7.78 24.45 20.51
CA LEU A 350 6.64 24.32 19.61
C LEU A 350 5.32 24.68 20.32
N LEU A 351 5.08 24.16 21.53
CA LEU A 351 3.88 24.47 22.32
C LEU A 351 3.76 25.96 22.67
N GLU A 352 4.88 26.66 22.86
CA GLU A 352 4.93 28.11 23.08
C GLU A 352 4.37 28.93 21.91
N GLN A 353 4.43 28.40 20.69
CA GLN A 353 3.92 29.04 19.47
C GLN A 353 2.41 28.81 19.24
N LEU A 354 1.78 27.92 20.01
CA LEU A 354 0.35 27.63 19.85
C LEU A 354 -0.47 28.83 20.38
N PRO A 355 -1.46 29.33 19.62
CA PRO A 355 -2.20 30.50 20.05
C PRO A 355 -3.09 30.18 21.26
N ALA A 356 -3.25 31.18 22.13
CA ALA A 356 -4.02 31.12 23.37
C ALA A 356 -4.95 32.33 23.55
N ASP A 357 -5.22 33.06 22.47
CA ASP A 357 -5.97 34.31 22.48
C ASP A 357 -7.50 34.11 22.46
N HIS A 358 -7.98 32.86 22.46
CA HIS A 358 -9.41 32.57 22.32
C HIS A 358 -10.22 32.85 23.60
N THR A 359 -9.79 32.27 24.73
CA THR A 359 -10.45 32.46 26.04
C THR A 359 -9.41 32.46 27.17
N PRO A 360 -9.65 33.19 28.29
CA PRO A 360 -8.78 33.13 29.46
C PRO A 360 -8.60 31.70 30.00
N GLU A 361 -9.64 30.86 29.93
CA GLU A 361 -9.60 29.47 30.38
C GLU A 361 -8.65 28.63 29.51
N LEU A 362 -8.72 28.78 28.18
CA LEU A 362 -7.81 28.09 27.27
C LEU A 362 -6.37 28.58 27.46
N ALA A 363 -6.16 29.88 27.66
CA ALA A 363 -4.85 30.45 27.96
C ALA A 363 -4.26 29.85 29.25
N ASN A 364 -5.07 29.73 30.30
CA ASN A 364 -4.67 29.11 31.56
C ASN A 364 -4.32 27.62 31.38
N ALA A 365 -5.12 26.88 30.61
CA ALA A 365 -4.86 25.48 30.32
C ALA A 365 -3.57 25.29 29.50
N LEU A 366 -3.32 26.14 28.51
CA LEU A 366 -2.08 26.11 27.74
C LEU A 366 -0.86 26.43 28.61
N ASN A 367 -0.96 27.45 29.49
CA ASN A 367 0.11 27.78 30.42
C ASN A 367 0.39 26.63 31.39
N LYS A 368 -0.65 25.98 31.90
CA LYS A 368 -0.50 24.77 32.71
C LYS A 368 0.22 23.66 31.95
N ALA A 369 -0.16 23.38 30.70
CA ALA A 369 0.50 22.37 29.89
C ALA A 369 1.98 22.68 29.63
N LYS A 370 2.34 23.95 29.45
CA LYS A 370 3.74 24.41 29.35
C LYS A 370 4.52 24.13 30.63
N THR A 371 3.96 24.47 31.80
CA THR A 371 4.57 24.21 33.11
C THR A 371 4.74 22.70 33.35
N ASP A 372 3.69 21.90 33.12
CA ASP A 372 3.74 20.44 33.30
C ASP A 372 4.83 19.80 32.39
N LEU A 373 5.00 20.31 31.17
CA LEU A 373 6.05 19.86 30.25
C LEU A 373 7.46 20.29 30.70
N GLN A 374 7.61 21.52 31.23
CA GLN A 374 8.87 22.01 31.82
C GLN A 374 9.31 21.15 33.01
N GLU A 375 8.39 20.78 33.90
CA GLU A 375 8.67 19.87 35.01
C GLU A 375 9.10 18.48 34.53
N SER A 376 8.43 17.95 33.50
CA SER A 376 8.80 16.68 32.88
C SER A 376 10.21 16.72 32.26
N ILE A 377 10.58 17.83 31.62
CA ILE A 377 11.93 18.03 31.06
C ILE A 377 12.98 18.01 32.18
N ALA A 378 12.76 18.77 33.25
CA ALA A 378 13.70 18.84 34.37
C ALA A 378 13.89 17.47 35.04
N LYS A 379 12.80 16.73 35.23
CA LYS A 379 12.84 15.36 35.76
C LYS A 379 13.65 14.43 34.85
N GLU A 380 13.39 14.46 33.55
CA GLU A 380 14.08 13.58 32.60
C GLU A 380 15.56 13.91 32.51
N ARG A 381 15.92 15.20 32.53
CA ARG A 381 17.32 15.64 32.55
C ARG A 381 18.08 15.10 33.78
N LYS A 382 17.43 15.10 34.94
CA LYS A 382 17.99 14.52 36.17
C LYS A 382 18.18 13.00 36.05
N ASN A 383 17.21 12.30 35.46
CA ASN A 383 17.29 10.85 35.22
C ASN A 383 18.44 10.51 34.27
N GLU A 384 18.52 11.18 33.12
CA GLU A 384 19.59 10.99 32.12
C GLU A 384 20.98 11.24 32.74
N ALA A 385 21.14 12.29 33.55
CA ALA A 385 22.39 12.58 34.25
C ALA A 385 22.74 11.53 35.34
N ALA A 386 21.75 10.94 36.00
CA ALA A 386 21.96 9.86 36.95
C ALA A 386 22.39 8.57 36.24
N GLU A 387 21.73 8.21 35.14
CA GLU A 387 22.10 7.04 34.33
C GLU A 387 23.48 7.16 33.70
N SER A 388 23.83 8.35 33.19
CA SER A 388 25.15 8.60 32.61
C SER A 388 26.26 8.42 33.65
N ARG A 389 26.05 8.87 34.89
CA ARG A 389 26.98 8.65 36.00
C ARG A 389 27.10 7.18 36.39
N ALA A 390 25.98 6.47 36.49
CA ALA A 390 25.97 5.04 36.82
C ALA A 390 26.63 4.17 35.75
N ARG A 391 26.51 4.55 34.46
CA ARG A 391 27.21 3.88 33.36
C ARG A 391 28.70 4.21 33.34
N GLY A 392 29.08 5.47 33.58
CA GLY A 392 30.49 5.89 33.64
C GLY A 392 31.27 5.19 34.75
N GLY A 393 30.68 5.05 35.95
CA GLY A 393 31.32 4.38 37.08
C GLY A 393 31.43 2.85 36.97
N ARG A 394 30.88 2.22 35.92
CA ARG A 394 31.00 0.77 35.67
C ARG A 394 32.16 0.37 34.76
N PHE A 395 32.83 1.34 34.13
CA PHE A 395 33.99 1.11 33.26
C PHE A 395 35.31 1.47 33.93
N GLU A 396 35.26 1.95 35.18
CA GLU A 396 36.44 2.31 36.00
C GLU A 396 36.76 1.27 37.09
N ASP A 397 36.01 0.17 37.15
CA ASP A 397 36.29 -1.05 37.94
C ASP A 397 36.69 -2.19 37.00
#